data_AF-A0A929KZ64-F1
#
_entry.id   AF-A0A929KZ64-F1
#
_cell.length_a   1.000
_cell.length_b   1.000
_cell.length_c   1.000
_cell.angle_alpha   90.00
_cell.angle_beta   90.00
_cell.angle_gamma   90.00
#
_symmetry.space_group_name_H-M   'P 1'
#
loop_
_entity.id
_entity.type
_entity.pdbx_description
1 polymer ?
#
loop_
_entity_poly.entity_id
_entity_poly.type
_entity_poly.pdbx_seq_one_letter_code
_entity_poly.pdbx_strand_id
1 'polypeptide(L)' 'MAKRQPPIELFTGRVIKQKANYLHQNPVVAGYVIKGYHWKYSSAIDYVEGKGLVDVTLLV' A
#
# COMPACT_ATOMS: atom_id res chain seq x y z
N MET A 1 -20.43 -1.73 -13.93
CA MET A 1 -19.30 -2.64 -14.26
C MET A 1 -18.00 -1.93 -13.97
N ALA A 2 -17.09 -2.51 -13.19
CA ALA A 2 -15.82 -1.87 -12.85
C ALA A 2 -14.87 -1.91 -14.07
N LYS A 3 -14.41 -0.74 -14.53
CA LYS A 3 -13.46 -0.61 -15.65
C LYS A 3 -12.08 -1.06 -15.18
N ARG A 4 -11.56 -2.17 -15.71
CA ARG A 4 -10.22 -2.67 -15.40
C ARG A 4 -9.17 -1.77 -16.06
N GLN A 5 -8.28 -1.18 -15.26
CA GLN A 5 -7.11 -0.45 -15.77
C GLN A 5 -6.04 -1.48 -16.18
N PRO A 6 -5.36 -1.31 -17.33
CA PRO A 6 -4.22 -2.15 -17.68
C PRO A 6 -3.06 -1.93 -16.68
N PRO A 7 -2.15 -2.90 -16.52
CA PRO A 7 -0.92 -2.69 -15.76
C PRO A 7 -0.13 -1.50 -16.31
N ILE A 8 0.41 -0.67 -15.43
CA ILE A 8 1.27 0.47 -15.77
C ILE A 8 2.56 0.30 -14.98
N GLU A 9 3.68 0.26 -15.68
CA GLU A 9 5.01 0.15 -15.08
C GLU A 9 5.39 1.47 -14.37
N LEU A 10 6.04 1.36 -13.22
CA LEU A 10 6.48 2.50 -12.41
C LEU A 10 8.00 2.61 -12.47
N PHE A 11 8.50 3.64 -13.16
CA PHE A 11 9.93 3.75 -13.49
C PHE A 11 10.80 4.46 -12.45
N THR A 12 10.21 5.05 -11.40
CA THR A 12 10.99 5.82 -10.41
C THR A 12 10.56 5.50 -8.99
N GLY A 13 11.54 5.46 -8.07
CA GLY A 13 11.27 5.28 -6.64
C GLY A 13 10.28 6.31 -6.08
N ARG A 14 10.29 7.54 -6.61
CA ARG A 14 9.31 8.58 -6.26
C ARG A 14 7.88 8.15 -6.58
N VAL A 15 7.64 7.65 -7.79
CA VAL A 15 6.30 7.22 -8.22
C VAL A 15 5.88 5.93 -7.52
N ILE A 16 6.81 4.98 -7.31
CA ILE A 16 6.55 3.76 -6.53
C ILE A 16 6.08 4.13 -5.12
N LYS A 17 6.82 5.00 -4.42
CA LYS A 17 6.47 5.48 -3.08
C LYS A 17 5.12 6.22 -3.07
N GLN A 18 4.86 7.05 -4.09
CA GLN A 18 3.58 7.74 -4.22
C GLN A 18 2.40 6.75 -4.32
N LYS A 19 2.52 5.70 -5.14
CA LYS A 19 1.47 4.69 -5.30
C LYS A 19 1.31 3.81 -4.06
N ALA A 20 2.41 3.40 -3.43
CA ALA A 20 2.38 2.68 -2.15
C ALA A 20 1.64 3.49 -1.07
N ASN A 21 1.98 4.77 -0.91
CA ASN A 21 1.30 5.67 0.03
C ASN A 21 -0.19 5.79 -0.26
N TYR A 22 -0.58 5.94 -1.53
CA TYR A 22 -1.99 5.98 -1.92
C TYR A 22 -2.73 4.71 -1.47
N LEU A 23 -2.19 3.53 -1.79
CA LEU A 23 -2.77 2.25 -1.41
C LEU A 23 -2.91 2.10 0.12
N HIS A 24 -1.89 2.50 0.88
CA HIS A 24 -1.89 2.41 2.34
C HIS A 24 -2.87 3.40 3.01
N GLN A 25 -3.16 4.54 2.37
CA GLN A 25 -4.09 5.55 2.87
C GLN A 25 -5.54 5.28 2.48
N ASN A 26 -5.81 4.48 1.45
CA ASN A 26 -7.17 4.13 1.04
C ASN A 26 -8.10 3.68 2.20
N PRO A 27 -7.70 2.76 3.11
CA PRO A 27 -8.57 2.35 4.20
C PRO A 27 -8.79 3.45 5.26
N VAL A 28 -7.89 4.45 5.34
CA VAL A 28 -8.06 5.64 6.18
C VAL A 28 -9.06 6.60 5.55
N VAL A 29 -8.89 6.92 4.27
CA VAL A 29 -9.80 7.81 3.52
C VAL A 29 -11.22 7.22 3.46
N ALA A 30 -11.34 5.90 3.36
CA ALA A 30 -12.62 5.20 3.41
C ALA A 30 -13.26 5.14 4.82
N GLY A 31 -12.55 5.58 5.87
CA GLY A 31 -13.05 5.60 7.25
C GLY A 31 -13.03 4.25 7.97
N TYR A 32 -12.36 3.22 7.42
CA TYR A 32 -12.31 1.90 8.05
C TYR A 32 -11.32 1.83 9.21
N VAL A 33 -10.22 2.59 9.14
CA VAL A 33 -9.17 2.60 10.17
C VAL A 33 -8.62 4.02 10.35
N ILE A 34 -8.15 4.32 11.57
CA ILE A 34 -7.52 5.63 11.86
C ILE A 34 -6.12 5.74 11.24
N LYS A 35 -5.41 4.61 11.08
CA LYS A 35 -4.04 4.55 10.56
C LYS A 35 -3.93 3.43 9.53
N GLY A 36 -3.24 3.69 8.41
CA GLY A 36 -3.14 2.74 7.29
C GLY A 36 -2.59 1.37 7.68
N TYR A 37 -1.61 1.33 8.58
CA TYR A 37 -1.01 0.09 9.08
C TYR A 37 -1.92 -0.74 10.00
N HIS A 38 -3.07 -0.22 10.44
CA HIS A 38 -4.10 -1.03 11.12
C HIS A 38 -4.93 -1.86 10.12
N TRP A 39 -4.83 -1.60 8.82
CA TRP A 39 -5.54 -2.39 7.83
C TRP A 39 -4.84 -3.74 7.62
N LYS A 40 -5.44 -4.79 8.21
CA LYS A 40 -4.90 -6.17 8.22
C LYS A 40 -4.51 -6.70 6.85
N TYR A 41 -5.23 -6.31 5.79
CA TYR A 41 -5.03 -6.83 4.43
C TYR A 41 -4.22 -5.87 3.54
N SER A 42 -3.20 -5.23 4.11
CA SER A 42 -2.26 -4.39 3.39
C SER A 42 -0.85 -4.59 3.94
N SER A 43 0.16 -4.32 3.09
CA SER A 43 1.57 -4.28 3.49
C SER A 43 1.96 -3.03 4.27
N ALA A 44 1.03 -2.12 4.57
CA ALA A 44 1.32 -0.88 5.30
C ALA A 44 2.05 -1.11 6.64
N ILE A 45 1.80 -2.25 7.30
CA ILE A 45 2.46 -2.63 8.55
C ILE A 45 3.94 -3.00 8.37
N ASP A 46 4.35 -3.48 7.19
CA ASP A 46 5.75 -3.84 6.89
C ASP A 46 6.65 -2.60 6.67
N TYR A 47 6.06 -1.42 6.49
CA TYR A 47 6.78 -0.14 6.37
C TYR A 47 6.99 0.55 7.73
N VAL A 48 6.54 -0.08 8.81
CA VAL A 48 6.79 0.30 10.20
C VAL A 48 7.38 -0.90 10.94
N GLU A 49 7.51 -0.84 12.27
CA GLU A 49 8.10 -1.92 13.08
C GLU A 49 7.13 -3.11 13.30
N GLY A 50 6.34 -3.47 12.29
CA GLY A 50 5.40 -4.58 12.36
C GLY A 50 5.61 -5.61 11.26
N LYS A 51 4.88 -6.72 11.35
CA LYS A 51 4.95 -7.83 10.39
C LYS A 51 3.61 -8.05 9.72
N GLY A 52 3.60 -7.97 8.39
CA GLY A 52 2.44 -8.26 7.56
C GLY A 52 2.12 -9.75 7.49
N LEU A 53 0.97 -10.06 6.88
CA LEU A 53 0.51 -11.44 6.70
C LEU A 53 1.37 -12.26 5.72
N VAL A 54 2.16 -11.58 4.88
CA VAL A 54 3.01 -12.18 3.85
C VAL A 54 4.40 -11.60 4.01
N ASP A 55 5.43 -12.42 3.77
CA ASP A 55 6.80 -11.95 3.74
C ASP A 55 7.03 -10.97 2.60
N VAL A 56 7.58 -9.80 2.93
CA VAL A 56 7.89 -8.75 1.96
C VAL A 56 9.36 -8.42 2.06
N THR A 57 10.02 -8.31 0.90
CA THR A 57 11.41 -7.83 0.80
C THR A 57 11.37 -6.41 0.25
N LEU A 58 11.86 -5.45 1.03
CA LEU A 58 12.04 -4.09 0.55
C LEU A 58 13.30 -4.03 -0.32
N LEU A 59 13.11 -3.80 -1.62
CA LEU A 59 14.19 -3.55 -2.56
C LEU A 59 14.59 -2.07 -2.43
N VAL A 60 15.81 -1.81 -1.97
CA VAL A 60 16.39 -0.47 -1.83
C VAL A 60 17.17 -0.07 -3.08
#